data_AF-A0A8S9S292-F1
#
_entry.id   AF-A0A8S9S292-F1
#
_cell.length_a   1.000
_cell.length_b   1.000
_cell.length_c   1.000
_cell.angle_alpha   90.00
_cell.angle_beta   90.00
_cell.angle_gamma   90.00
#
_symmetry.space_group_name_H-M   'P 1'
#
loop_
_entity.id
_entity.type
_entity.pdbx_description
1 polymer ?
#
loop_
_entity_poly.entity_id
_entity_poly.type
_entity_poly.pdbx_seq_one_letter_code
_entity_poly.pdbx_strand_id
1 'polypeptide(L)'
;MVRHPPLARPPAFRPPQNGGAKADDERYVISEESRQARERQERALQELLRKRRAAAMAVPTNNKSVRGRLRRLGDAITLFGEREMERRARLAQLMARLDIGGQLDRLLRACEEEVEDEEEEVQYLFSLRGQRSLERLE
;
A
#
# COMPACT_ATOMS: atom_id res chain seq x y z
N MET A 1 -59.40 4.74 -35.83
CA MET A 1 -58.73 5.11 -34.56
C MET A 1 -58.88 3.95 -33.59
N VAL A 2 -57.83 3.13 -33.40
CA VAL A 2 -57.89 1.98 -32.49
C VAL A 2 -57.57 2.49 -31.09
N ARG A 3 -58.54 2.42 -30.17
CA ARG A 3 -58.32 2.75 -28.75
C ARG A 3 -57.63 1.56 -28.09
N HIS A 4 -56.40 1.74 -27.62
CA HIS A 4 -55.72 0.73 -26.81
C HIS A 4 -56.20 0.78 -25.35
N PRO A 5 -56.37 -0.37 -24.68
CA PRO A 5 -56.74 -0.41 -23.27
C PRO A 5 -55.59 0.06 -22.38
N PRO A 6 -55.87 0.67 -21.22
CA PRO A 6 -54.84 1.15 -20.32
C PRO A 6 -54.07 -0.02 -19.70
N LEU A 7 -52.74 0.07 -19.71
CA LEU A 7 -51.87 -0.88 -19.02
C LEU A 7 -52.07 -0.74 -17.51
N ALA A 8 -52.47 -1.84 -16.85
CA ALA A 8 -52.56 -1.88 -15.39
C ALA A 8 -51.15 -1.71 -14.79
N ARG A 9 -51.00 -0.76 -13.86
CA ARG A 9 -49.76 -0.61 -13.10
C ARG A 9 -49.57 -1.84 -12.21
N PRO A 10 -48.37 -2.47 -12.20
CA PRO A 10 -48.10 -3.57 -11.28
C PRO A 10 -48.20 -3.08 -9.83
N PRO A 11 -48.60 -3.94 -8.88
CA PRO A 11 -48.73 -3.56 -7.48
C PRO A 11 -47.38 -3.09 -6.95
N ALA A 12 -47.39 -1.97 -6.22
CA ALA A 12 -46.20 -1.48 -5.53
C ALA A 12 -45.79 -2.52 -4.47
N PHE A 13 -44.55 -3.00 -4.53
CA PHE A 13 -43.98 -3.84 -3.50
C PHE A 13 -43.94 -3.03 -2.19
N ARG A 14 -44.80 -3.39 -1.24
CA ARG A 14 -44.80 -2.83 0.11
C ARG A 14 -43.93 -3.76 0.96
N PRO A 15 -42.73 -3.33 1.40
CA PRO A 15 -41.93 -4.15 2.28
C PRO A 15 -42.75 -4.47 3.55
N PRO A 16 -42.61 -5.68 4.11
CA PRO A 16 -43.35 -6.06 5.31
C PRO A 16 -43.04 -5.04 6.42
N GLN A 17 -44.11 -4.46 6.97
CA GLN A 17 -44.03 -3.67 8.19
C GLN A 17 -43.70 -4.66 9.31
N ASN A 18 -42.44 -4.65 9.73
CA ASN A 18 -41.86 -5.60 10.66
C ASN A 18 -42.50 -5.41 12.04
N GLY A 19 -43.60 -6.10 12.29
CA GLY A 19 -44.17 -6.27 13.62
C GLY A 19 -43.20 -7.09 14.46
N GLY A 20 -42.80 -6.51 15.60
CA GLY A 20 -41.81 -7.01 16.56
C GLY A 20 -41.61 -8.53 16.58
N ALA A 21 -40.59 -8.99 15.85
CA ALA A 21 -39.95 -10.26 16.15
C ALA A 21 -39.06 -10.02 17.37
N LYS A 22 -39.42 -10.64 18.49
CA LYS A 22 -38.55 -10.75 19.66
C LYS A 22 -37.22 -11.32 19.18
N ALA A 23 -36.15 -10.57 19.38
CA ALA A 23 -34.80 -11.06 19.16
C ALA A 23 -34.51 -12.08 20.26
N ASP A 24 -34.76 -13.35 19.96
CA ASP A 24 -34.18 -14.43 20.74
C ASP A 24 -32.65 -14.26 20.66
N ASP A 25 -32.04 -14.05 21.83
CA ASP A 25 -30.61 -13.93 22.08
C ASP A 25 -29.93 -15.30 21.89
N GLU A 26 -30.16 -15.92 20.74
CA GLU A 26 -29.39 -17.07 20.28
C GLU A 26 -28.04 -16.54 19.84
N ARG A 27 -27.07 -16.61 20.75
CA ARG A 27 -25.66 -16.37 20.48
C ARG A 27 -25.27 -17.13 19.22
N TYR A 28 -25.23 -16.44 18.10
CA TYR A 28 -24.82 -17.00 16.82
C TYR A 28 -23.39 -17.52 16.98
N VAL A 29 -23.25 -18.84 17.18
CA VAL A 29 -21.95 -19.50 17.31
C VAL A 29 -21.31 -19.45 15.93
N ILE A 30 -20.52 -18.40 15.70
CA ILE A 30 -19.74 -18.26 14.47
C ILE A 30 -18.79 -19.45 14.44
N SER A 31 -19.08 -20.43 13.58
CA SER A 31 -18.17 -21.55 13.30
C SER A 31 -16.78 -21.00 13.01
N GLU A 32 -15.73 -21.69 13.47
CA GLU A 32 -14.33 -21.30 13.24
C GLU A 32 -14.05 -21.03 11.75
N GLU A 33 -14.70 -21.77 10.84
CA GLU A 33 -14.62 -21.54 9.39
C GLU A 33 -15.19 -20.18 8.97
N SER A 34 -16.30 -19.76 9.58
CA SER A 34 -16.92 -18.45 9.32
C SER A 34 -16.08 -17.30 9.88
N ARG A 35 -15.40 -17.50 11.02
CA ARG A 35 -14.42 -16.54 11.55
C ARG A 35 -13.24 -16.36 10.59
N GLN A 36 -12.65 -17.47 10.12
CA GLN A 36 -11.55 -17.43 9.16
C GLN A 36 -11.97 -16.80 7.82
N ALA A 37 -13.19 -17.10 7.33
CA ALA A 37 -13.70 -16.49 6.10
C ALA A 37 -13.86 -14.96 6.25
N ARG A 38 -14.43 -14.50 7.37
CA ARG A 38 -14.56 -13.07 7.68
C ARG A 38 -13.20 -12.40 7.81
N GLU A 39 -12.24 -13.02 8.48
CA GLU A 39 -10.88 -12.49 8.63
C GLU A 39 -10.17 -12.36 7.27
N ARG A 40 -10.28 -13.38 6.40
CA ARG A 40 -9.73 -13.31 5.03
C ARG A 40 -10.37 -12.17 4.24
N GLN A 41 -11.69 -12.03 4.35
CA GLN A 41 -12.43 -10.96 3.68
C GLN A 41 -12.01 -9.58 4.19
N GLU A 42 -11.89 -9.42 5.51
CA GLU A 42 -11.47 -8.17 6.12
C GLU A 42 -10.03 -7.81 5.71
N ARG A 43 -9.11 -8.78 5.73
CA ARG A 43 -7.73 -8.58 5.27
C ARG A 43 -7.67 -8.15 3.81
N ALA A 44 -8.45 -8.79 2.93
CA ALA A 44 -8.52 -8.42 1.52
C ALA A 44 -9.04 -6.98 1.33
N LEU A 45 -10.06 -6.59 2.09
CA LEU A 45 -10.59 -5.22 2.08
C LEU A 45 -9.54 -4.21 2.57
N GLN A 46 -8.83 -4.51 3.66
CA GLN A 46 -7.76 -3.67 4.18
C GLN A 46 -6.64 -3.49 3.15
N GLU A 47 -6.22 -4.57 2.47
CA GLU A 47 -5.19 -4.50 1.42
C GLU A 47 -5.65 -3.63 0.23
N LEU A 48 -6.91 -3.79 -0.20
CA LEU A 48 -7.47 -2.99 -1.28
C LEU A 48 -7.52 -1.50 -0.93
N LEU A 49 -7.94 -1.16 0.29
CA LEU A 49 -7.96 0.22 0.77
C LEU A 49 -6.54 0.81 0.84
N ARG A 50 -5.56 0.03 1.32
CA ARG A 50 -4.15 0.44 1.35
C ARG A 50 -3.62 0.71 -0.07
N LYS A 51 -3.89 -0.18 -1.02
CA LYS A 51 -3.50 0.00 -2.44
C LYS A 51 -4.17 1.22 -3.06
N ARG A 52 -5.46 1.44 -2.80
CA ARG A 52 -6.19 2.61 -3.31
C ARG A 52 -5.60 3.92 -2.78
N ARG A 53 -5.27 3.97 -1.48
CA ARG A 53 -4.63 5.14 -0.87
C ARG A 53 -3.22 5.37 -1.44
N ALA A 54 -2.42 4.32 -1.60
CA ALA A 54 -1.10 4.42 -2.22
C ALA A 54 -1.20 4.95 -3.67
N ALA A 55 -2.15 4.47 -4.47
CA ALA A 55 -2.36 4.95 -5.84
C ALA A 55 -2.84 6.42 -5.90
N ALA A 56 -3.63 6.85 -4.91
CA ALA A 56 -4.09 8.25 -4.80
C ALA A 56 -3.01 9.19 -4.24
N MET A 57 -1.95 8.64 -3.62
CA MET A 57 -0.85 9.43 -3.07
C MET A 57 -0.11 10.17 -4.19
N ALA A 58 0.08 11.48 -4.01
CA ALA A 58 0.89 12.30 -4.89
C ALA A 58 2.39 11.99 -4.70
N VAL A 59 2.89 11.02 -5.47
CA VAL A 59 4.31 10.66 -5.53
C VAL A 59 4.98 11.36 -6.71
N PRO A 60 6.24 11.83 -6.56
CA PRO A 60 6.99 12.40 -7.68
C PRO A 60 7.03 11.48 -8.90
N THR A 61 6.89 12.07 -10.08
CA THR A 61 6.96 11.39 -11.38
C THR A 61 8.40 11.21 -11.87
N ASN A 62 9.36 11.99 -11.36
CA ASN A 62 10.75 11.96 -11.79
C ASN A 62 11.52 10.82 -11.07
N ASN A 63 12.13 9.93 -11.85
CA ASN A 63 12.94 8.83 -11.35
C ASN A 63 14.07 9.27 -10.38
N LYS A 64 14.72 10.42 -10.62
CA LYS A 64 15.79 10.93 -9.74
C LYS A 64 15.25 11.28 -8.35
N SER A 65 14.10 11.96 -8.28
CA SER A 65 13.50 12.32 -7.00
C SER A 65 12.92 11.11 -6.26
N VAL A 66 12.41 10.11 -6.99
CA VAL A 66 12.00 8.82 -6.42
C VAL A 66 13.19 8.12 -5.75
N ARG A 67 14.33 8.03 -6.43
CA ARG A 67 15.56 7.43 -5.87
C ARG A 67 16.07 8.18 -4.65
N GLY A 68 16.05 9.52 -4.69
CA GLY A 68 16.44 10.35 -3.55
C GLY A 68 15.52 10.14 -2.34
N ARG A 69 14.21 10.04 -2.55
CA ARG A 69 13.27 9.79 -1.45
C ARG A 69 13.40 8.38 -0.88
N LEU A 70 13.65 7.36 -1.71
CA LEU A 70 13.94 6.00 -1.23
C LEU A 70 15.21 5.95 -0.38
N ARG A 71 16.27 6.66 -0.79
CA ARG A 71 17.50 6.78 -0.01
C ARG A 71 17.25 7.42 1.36
N ARG A 72 16.50 8.52 1.40
CA ARG A 72 16.12 9.20 2.65
C ARG A 72 15.30 8.33 3.60
N LEU A 73 14.45 7.47 3.04
CA LEU A 73 13.68 6.50 3.83
C LEU A 73 14.53 5.30 4.29
N GLY A 74 15.80 5.20 3.89
CA GLY A 74 16.66 4.06 4.18
C GLY A 74 16.32 2.80 3.38
N ASP A 75 15.46 2.92 2.37
CA ASP A 75 15.03 1.81 1.53
C ASP A 75 15.97 1.56 0.36
N ALA A 76 16.06 0.30 -0.08
CA ALA A 76 16.84 -0.06 -1.27
C ALA A 76 16.42 0.79 -2.48
N ILE A 77 17.38 1.42 -3.15
CA ILE A 77 17.09 2.40 -4.22
C ILE A 77 16.50 1.73 -5.47
N THR A 78 17.09 0.61 -5.90
CA THR A 78 16.64 -0.18 -7.04
C THR A 78 16.79 -1.66 -6.72
N LEU A 79 15.72 -2.42 -6.86
CA LEU A 79 15.75 -3.88 -6.76
C LEU A 79 16.08 -4.51 -8.12
N PHE A 80 16.56 -5.75 -8.10
CA PHE A 80 16.85 -6.47 -9.34
C PHE A 80 15.57 -6.71 -10.15
N GLY A 81 15.60 -6.36 -11.44
CA GLY A 81 14.42 -6.46 -12.33
C GLY A 81 13.37 -5.36 -12.14
N GLU A 82 13.54 -4.43 -11.19
CA GLU A 82 12.57 -3.37 -10.89
C GLU A 82 12.58 -2.29 -11.97
N ARG A 83 11.41 -2.04 -12.57
CA ARG A 83 11.21 -0.92 -13.53
C ARG A 83 10.89 0.39 -12.81
N GLU A 84 11.00 1.51 -13.52
CA GLU A 84 10.66 2.86 -12.99
C GLU A 84 9.25 2.93 -12.38
N MET A 85 8.26 2.34 -13.06
CA MET A 85 6.88 2.32 -12.58
C MET A 85 6.71 1.52 -11.28
N GLU A 86 7.42 0.40 -11.17
CA GLU A 86 7.40 -0.45 -9.97
C GLU A 86 8.10 0.23 -8.80
N ARG A 87 9.24 0.89 -9.07
CA ARG A 87 9.95 1.71 -8.08
C ARG A 87 9.06 2.82 -7.54
N ARG A 88 8.33 3.52 -8.42
CA ARG A 88 7.36 4.54 -8.02
C ARG A 88 6.22 3.94 -7.21
N ALA A 89 5.67 2.80 -7.63
CA ALA A 89 4.60 2.12 -6.90
C ALA A 89 5.06 1.67 -5.51
N ARG A 90 6.31 1.24 -5.37
CA ARG A 90 6.93 0.90 -4.09
C ARG A 90 7.06 2.12 -3.19
N LEU A 91 7.58 3.23 -3.73
CA LEU A 91 7.62 4.49 -2.98
C LEU A 91 6.23 4.94 -2.53
N ALA A 92 5.21 4.82 -3.39
CA ALA A 92 3.83 5.15 -3.04
C ALA A 92 3.27 4.29 -1.90
N GLN A 93 3.57 2.99 -1.91
CA GLN A 93 3.19 2.09 -0.82
C GLN A 93 3.90 2.42 0.49
N LEU A 94 5.20 2.74 0.43
CA LEU A 94 5.98 3.13 1.61
C LEU A 94 5.42 4.40 2.24
N MET A 95 5.20 5.45 1.43
CA MET A 95 4.57 6.68 1.91
C MET A 95 3.18 6.41 2.51
N ALA A 96 2.36 5.57 1.87
CA ALA A 96 1.01 5.27 2.36
C ALA A 96 1.00 4.48 3.67
N ARG A 97 2.02 3.65 3.91
CA ARG A 97 2.19 2.96 5.20
C ARG A 97 2.57 3.94 6.31
N LEU A 98 3.49 4.86 6.02
CA LEU A 98 3.92 5.88 6.97
C LEU A 98 2.79 6.85 7.34
N ASP A 99 1.92 7.19 6.38
CA ASP A 99 0.73 8.01 6.61
C ASP A 99 -0.26 7.36 7.59
N ILE A 100 -0.50 6.06 7.44
CA ILE A 100 -1.45 5.34 8.32
C ILE A 100 -0.95 5.32 9.77
N GLY A 101 0.37 5.33 9.98
CA GLY A 101 0.97 5.39 11.31
C GLY A 101 1.08 6.79 11.91
N GLY A 102 0.72 7.86 11.18
CA GLY A 102 0.99 9.24 11.59
C GLY A 102 2.48 9.56 11.74
N GLN A 103 3.35 8.68 11.23
CA GLN A 103 4.80 8.78 11.29
C GLN A 103 5.37 9.53 10.08
N LEU A 104 4.61 9.65 8.98
CA LEU A 104 5.08 10.36 7.79
C LEU A 104 5.42 11.82 8.10
N ASP A 105 4.57 12.54 8.84
CA ASP A 105 4.83 13.94 9.20
C ASP A 105 6.06 14.11 10.11
N ARG A 106 6.32 13.16 11.02
CA ARG A 106 7.51 13.21 11.88
C ARG A 106 8.79 12.94 11.08
N LEU A 107 8.76 11.96 10.18
CA LEU A 107 9.89 11.62 9.33
C LEU A 107 10.17 12.71 8.29
N LEU A 108 9.14 13.27 7.65
CA LEU A 108 9.31 14.38 6.71
C LEU A 108 9.91 15.60 7.39
N ARG A 109 9.45 15.95 8.60
CA ARG A 109 9.96 17.10 9.35
C ARG A 109 11.38 16.88 9.88
N ALA A 110 11.75 15.67 10.26
CA ALA A 110 13.14 15.32 10.61
C ALA A 110 14.06 15.33 9.38
N CYS A 111 13.58 14.86 8.23
CA CYS A 111 14.35 14.87 6.98
C CYS A 111 14.53 16.27 6.37
N GLU A 112 13.70 17.27 6.72
CA GLU A 112 13.89 18.67 6.30
C GLU A 112 15.04 19.37 7.06
N GLU A 113 15.50 18.83 8.19
CA GLU A 113 16.65 19.35 8.94
C GLU A 113 18.01 18.80 8.45
N GLU A 114 18.02 17.64 7.78
CA GLU A 114 19.25 16.97 7.31
C GLU A 114 19.60 17.28 5.83
N VAL A 115 18.83 18.11 5.13
CA VAL A 115 19.04 18.41 3.69
C VAL A 115 20.13 19.44 3.39
N GLU A 116 20.83 19.98 4.39
CA GLU A 116 21.96 20.89 4.16
C GLU A 116 23.29 20.17 3.89
N ASP A 117 23.40 18.89 4.21
CA ASP A 117 24.62 18.11 4.02
C ASP A 117 24.36 16.93 3.06
N GLU A 118 25.41 16.42 2.39
CA GLU A 118 25.37 15.20 1.55
C GLU A 118 24.99 15.36 0.07
N GLU A 119 25.62 16.31 -0.63
CA GLU A 119 26.06 16.10 -2.02
C GLU A 119 27.44 15.41 -2.07
N GLU A 120 27.67 14.32 -1.32
CA GLU A 120 28.94 13.60 -1.44
C GLU A 120 28.86 12.49 -2.50
N GLU A 121 29.54 12.75 -3.62
CA GLU A 121 29.81 11.83 -4.71
C GLU A 121 30.54 10.59 -4.15
N VAL A 122 29.83 9.48 -3.98
CA VAL A 122 30.45 8.23 -3.49
C VAL A 122 31.39 7.67 -4.56
N GLN A 123 32.65 8.10 -4.53
CA GLN A 123 33.70 7.60 -5.40
C GLN A 123 34.17 6.25 -4.85
N TYR A 124 33.65 5.17 -5.43
CA TYR A 124 33.96 3.81 -5.03
C TYR A 124 35.41 3.45 -5.42
N LEU A 125 36.35 3.66 -4.49
CA LEU A 125 37.75 3.25 -4.66
C LEU A 125 37.90 1.75 -4.37
N PHE A 126 37.55 0.91 -5.34
CA PHE A 126 37.74 -0.53 -5.21
C PHE A 126 39.21 -0.91 -5.40
N SER A 127 39.88 -1.28 -4.30
CA SER A 127 41.25 -1.81 -4.32
C SER A 127 41.25 -3.34 -4.37
N LEU A 128 41.43 -3.94 -5.55
CA LEU A 128 41.99 -5.30 -5.67
C LEU A 128 43.49 -5.20 -5.90
N ARG A 129 44.24 -4.88 -4.84
CA ARG A 129 45.68 -5.11 -4.84
C ARG A 129 45.87 -6.62 -4.64
N GLY A 130 46.00 -7.34 -5.75
CA GLY A 130 46.26 -8.77 -5.75
C GLY A 130 47.41 -9.12 -4.80
N GLN A 131 47.22 -10.17 -4.00
CA GLN A 131 48.29 -10.77 -3.21
C GLN A 131 49.32 -11.36 -4.17
N ARG A 132 50.29 -10.53 -4.60
CA ARG A 132 51.56 -11.02 -5.14
C ARG A 132 52.44 -11.40 -3.94
N SER A 133 53.17 -12.50 -4.12
CA SER A 133 54.16 -13.12 -3.24
C SER A 133 53.66 -13.82 -1.97
N LEU A 134 53.20 -15.06 -2.13
CA LEU A 134 53.61 -16.12 -1.19
C LEU A 134 54.91 -16.70 -1.73
N GLU A 135 56.03 -16.12 -1.32
CA GLU A 135 57.33 -16.75 -1.51
C GLU A 135 57.40 -17.99 -0.61
N ARG A 136 57.76 -19.10 -1.26
CA ARG A 136 57.96 -20.41 -0.66
C ARG A 136 59.16 -20.33 0.28
N LEU A 137 58.95 -20.48 1.58
CA LEU A 137 60.03 -20.70 2.53
C LEU A 137 60.59 -22.11 2.33
N GLU A 138 61.90 -22.18 2.08
CA GLU A 138 62.72 -23.40 2.17
C GLU A 138 62.86 -23.88 3.62
#